data_AF-A0A933QVH7-F1
#
_entry.id   AF-A0A933QVH7-F1
#
_cell.length_a   1.000
_cell.length_b   1.000
_cell.length_c   1.000
_cell.angle_alpha   90.00
_cell.angle_beta   90.00
_cell.angle_gamma   90.00
#
_symmetry.space_group_name_H-M   'P 1'
#
loop_
_entity.id
_entity.type
_entity.pdbx_description
1 polymer ?
#
loop_
_entity_poly.entity_id
_entity_poly.type
_entity_poly.pdbx_seq_one_letter_code
_entity_poly.pdbx_strand_id
1 'polypeptide(L)'
;MPVPARVMTFEAPHTFFAPTAVVPRTPAGVGTILDHPASPLGPFYEIENSWVFEVPGKTYQVFAGAKREEGPPQPRNAKQGIVVVWVWGSEGITLPDGGYYYMPIKKGPVKIVGAQGQRLVLKTDDGATFYFDFPSRRFVSSLTEIVPTITPLATPTRKPYP
;
A
#
# COMPACT_ATOMS: atom_id res chain seq x y z
N MET A 1 29.85 65.63 -0.82
CA MET A 1 29.88 64.40 -0.02
C MET A 1 28.76 63.49 -0.53
N PRO A 2 29.05 62.34 -1.16
CA PRO A 2 28.01 61.44 -1.65
C PRO A 2 27.69 60.33 -0.64
N VAL A 3 26.40 60.03 -0.51
CA VAL A 3 25.82 58.96 0.33
C VAL A 3 26.06 57.60 -0.35
N PRO A 4 26.54 56.55 0.33
CA PRO A 4 26.67 55.24 -0.30
C PRO A 4 25.31 54.55 -0.47
N ALA A 5 25.09 54.02 -1.67
CA ALA A 5 23.90 53.25 -2.05
C ALA A 5 23.81 51.94 -1.25
N ARG A 6 22.61 51.67 -0.71
CA ARG A 6 22.25 50.39 -0.10
C ARG A 6 22.15 49.33 -1.21
N VAL A 7 23.02 48.32 -1.17
CA VAL A 7 22.87 47.11 -1.98
C VAL A 7 21.66 46.34 -1.45
N MET A 8 20.56 46.33 -2.21
CA MET A 8 19.47 45.37 -1.98
C MET A 8 19.92 44.02 -2.53
N THR A 9 20.37 43.14 -1.64
CA THR A 9 20.54 41.72 -1.97
C THR A 9 19.15 41.12 -2.19
N PHE A 10 18.89 40.65 -3.40
CA PHE A 10 17.71 39.84 -3.71
C PHE A 10 17.95 38.45 -3.09
N GLU A 11 17.31 38.12 -1.97
CA GLU A 11 17.31 36.74 -1.48
C GLU A 11 16.56 35.87 -2.49
N ALA A 12 17.28 34.91 -3.08
CA ALA A 12 16.67 33.87 -3.89
C ALA A 12 15.69 33.07 -3.00
N PRO A 13 14.52 32.65 -3.50
CA PRO A 13 13.60 31.86 -2.71
C PRO A 13 14.32 30.57 -2.28
N HIS A 14 14.45 30.37 -0.97
CA HIS A 14 14.86 29.11 -0.40
C HIS A 14 13.88 28.04 -0.87
N THR A 15 14.30 27.29 -1.88
CA THR A 15 13.64 26.06 -2.27
C THR A 15 13.84 25.11 -1.09
N PHE A 16 12.82 24.99 -0.25
CA PHE A 16 12.73 23.92 0.72
C PHE A 16 12.64 22.61 -0.06
N PHE A 17 13.78 21.96 -0.32
CA PHE A 17 13.79 20.54 -0.58
C PHE A 17 13.32 19.88 0.71
N ALA A 18 12.04 19.51 0.79
CA ALA A 18 11.59 18.63 1.85
C ALA A 18 12.48 17.38 1.81
N PRO A 19 13.08 16.94 2.93
CA PRO A 19 13.85 15.70 2.94
C PRO A 19 12.94 14.58 2.44
N THR A 20 13.41 13.83 1.44
CA THR A 20 12.71 12.67 0.89
C THR A 20 12.32 11.77 2.05
N ALA A 21 11.03 11.70 2.40
CA ALA A 21 10.56 10.90 3.52
C ALA A 21 10.98 9.45 3.28
N VAL A 22 11.84 8.90 4.13
CA VAL A 22 12.24 7.49 4.06
C VAL A 22 11.00 6.68 4.45
N VAL A 23 10.40 5.98 3.49
CA VAL A 23 9.26 5.09 3.73
C VAL A 23 9.72 3.92 4.61
N PRO A 24 9.17 3.75 5.84
CA PRO A 24 9.47 2.59 6.67
C PRO A 24 9.17 1.29 5.94
N ARG A 25 10.10 0.32 6.04
CA ARG A 25 9.99 -0.99 5.37
C ARG A 25 10.07 -2.10 6.42
N THR A 26 9.06 -2.95 6.49
CA THR A 26 8.98 -4.05 7.46
C THR A 26 8.81 -5.39 6.74
N PRO A 27 9.72 -6.37 6.88
CA PRO A 27 9.53 -7.70 6.32
C PRO A 27 8.24 -8.36 6.83
N ALA A 28 7.47 -8.98 5.93
CA ALA A 28 6.21 -9.65 6.27
C ALA A 28 5.91 -10.80 5.28
N GLY A 29 5.92 -12.04 5.78
CA GLY A 29 5.72 -13.22 4.93
C GLY A 29 6.79 -13.30 3.84
N VAL A 30 6.36 -13.37 2.58
CA VAL A 30 7.29 -13.38 1.42
C VAL A 30 7.61 -11.98 0.86
N GLY A 31 7.05 -10.91 1.44
CA GLY A 31 7.19 -9.56 0.94
C GLY A 31 7.54 -8.54 2.02
N THR A 32 7.33 -7.26 1.72
CA THR A 32 7.70 -6.13 2.58
C THR A 32 6.55 -5.14 2.69
N ILE A 33 6.19 -4.75 3.90
CA ILE A 33 5.24 -3.67 4.18
C ILE A 33 5.94 -2.33 4.00
N LEU A 34 5.28 -1.40 3.31
CA LEU A 34 5.69 -0.02 3.08
C LEU A 34 4.62 0.91 3.63
N ASP A 35 4.96 1.76 4.61
CA ASP A 35 4.03 2.77 5.12
C ASP A 35 3.98 4.00 4.19
N HIS A 36 2.79 4.52 3.91
CA HIS A 36 2.64 5.68 3.00
C HIS A 36 2.28 6.94 3.79
N PRO A 37 3.04 8.04 3.66
CA PRO A 37 2.65 9.32 4.25
C PRO A 37 1.48 10.00 3.53
N ALA A 38 1.17 9.56 2.30
CA ALA A 38 0.05 10.05 1.48
C ALA A 38 -0.50 8.94 0.57
N SER A 39 -1.77 9.03 0.20
CA SER A 39 -2.42 8.02 -0.65
C SER A 39 -1.85 8.02 -2.07
N PRO A 40 -1.21 6.92 -2.54
CA PRO A 40 -0.62 6.85 -3.87
C PRO A 40 -1.64 6.59 -4.99
N LEU A 41 -2.89 6.26 -4.63
CA LEU A 41 -3.95 5.88 -5.58
C LEU A 41 -4.87 7.05 -5.97
N GLY A 42 -4.51 8.27 -5.58
CA GLY A 42 -5.28 9.48 -5.88
C GLY A 42 -6.41 9.77 -4.87
N PRO A 43 -7.28 10.75 -5.17
CA PRO A 43 -8.15 11.38 -4.18
C PRO A 43 -9.31 10.50 -3.71
N PHE A 44 -9.63 9.40 -4.41
CA PHE A 44 -10.76 8.52 -4.09
C PHE A 44 -10.44 7.45 -3.04
N TYR A 45 -9.19 7.37 -2.59
CA TYR A 45 -8.73 6.36 -1.65
C TYR A 45 -7.93 6.98 -0.52
N GLU A 46 -8.12 6.44 0.68
CA GLU A 46 -7.26 6.66 1.84
C GLU A 46 -6.44 5.40 2.04
N ILE A 47 -5.18 5.43 1.64
CA ILE A 47 -4.28 4.28 1.78
C ILE A 47 -3.41 4.47 3.01
N GLU A 48 -3.40 3.46 3.87
CA GLU A 48 -2.64 3.42 5.12
C GLU A 48 -1.22 2.89 4.87
N ASN A 49 -1.12 1.80 4.12
CA ASN A 49 0.16 1.20 3.73
C ASN A 49 0.00 0.28 2.51
N SER A 50 1.10 -0.33 2.08
CA SER A 50 1.06 -1.42 1.12
C SER A 50 2.02 -2.55 1.47
N TRP A 51 1.82 -3.70 0.86
CA TRP A 51 2.75 -4.82 0.88
C TRP A 51 3.26 -5.07 -0.53
N VAL A 52 4.58 -5.20 -0.67
CA VAL A 52 5.25 -5.40 -1.95
C VAL A 52 5.89 -6.77 -1.99
N PHE A 53 5.70 -7.47 -3.10
CA PHE A 53 6.27 -8.78 -3.38
C PHE A 53 6.83 -8.82 -4.80
N GLU A 54 8.10 -9.14 -4.92
CA GLU A 54 8.83 -9.12 -6.18
C GLU A 54 9.20 -10.55 -6.59
N VAL A 55 8.96 -10.86 -7.86
CA VAL A 55 9.43 -12.07 -8.54
C VAL A 55 10.13 -11.64 -9.84
N PRO A 56 10.95 -12.49 -10.47
CA PRO A 56 11.61 -12.13 -11.72
C PRO A 56 10.62 -11.59 -12.76
N GLY A 57 10.80 -10.32 -13.16
CA GLY A 57 9.99 -9.65 -14.19
C GLY A 57 8.61 -9.16 -13.73
N LYS A 58 8.20 -9.36 -12.46
CA LYS A 58 6.94 -8.83 -11.93
C LYS A 58 7.05 -8.32 -10.49
N THR A 59 6.48 -7.15 -10.24
CA THR A 59 6.28 -6.61 -8.89
C THR A 59 4.80 -6.53 -8.57
N TYR A 60 4.41 -7.14 -7.47
CA TYR A 60 3.08 -7.09 -6.93
C TYR A 60 3.03 -6.11 -5.78
N GLN A 61 2.06 -5.20 -5.81
CA GLN A 61 1.84 -4.25 -4.74
C GLN A 61 0.39 -4.30 -4.28
N VAL A 62 0.20 -4.54 -2.99
CA VAL A 62 -1.10 -4.68 -2.35
C VAL A 62 -1.29 -3.50 -1.42
N PHE A 63 -2.09 -2.53 -1.82
CA PHE A 63 -2.44 -1.38 -1.00
C PHE A 63 -3.62 -1.72 -0.09
N ALA A 64 -3.60 -1.20 1.13
CA ALA A 64 -4.66 -1.36 2.11
C ALA A 64 -5.12 0.00 2.64
N GLY A 65 -6.43 0.15 2.79
CA GLY A 65 -7.01 1.39 3.27
C GLY A 65 -8.52 1.42 3.20
N ALA A 66 -9.11 2.58 2.88
CA ALA A 66 -10.52 2.76 2.64
C ALA A 66 -10.80 3.47 1.32
N LYS A 67 -11.96 3.19 0.73
CA LYS A 67 -12.54 4.03 -0.31
C LYS A 67 -13.07 5.32 0.35
N ARG A 68 -12.75 6.47 -0.22
CA ARG A 68 -13.43 7.73 0.13
C ARG A 68 -14.84 7.70 -0.45
N GLU A 69 -15.82 8.00 0.39
CA GLU A 69 -17.20 8.19 -0.07
C GLU A 69 -17.40 9.65 -0.47
N GLU A 70 -18.22 9.86 -1.50
CA GLU A 70 -18.66 11.19 -1.93
C GLU A 70 -19.74 11.69 -0.97
N GLY A 71 -19.68 12.97 -0.60
CA GLY A 71 -20.62 13.59 0.35
C GLY A 71 -19.95 14.04 1.65
N PRO A 72 -20.73 14.27 2.72
CA PRO A 72 -20.19 14.81 3.97
C PRO A 72 -19.17 13.85 4.61
N PRO A 73 -18.17 14.36 5.35
CA PRO A 73 -17.21 13.52 6.04
C PRO A 73 -17.91 12.50 6.93
N GLN A 74 -17.66 11.22 6.68
CA GLN A 74 -18.16 10.13 7.51
C GLN A 74 -17.18 9.78 8.63
N PRO A 75 -17.67 9.24 9.76
CA PRO A 75 -16.83 8.59 10.74
C PRO A 75 -15.91 7.56 10.07
N ARG A 76 -14.64 7.50 10.49
CA ARG A 76 -13.62 6.61 9.90
C ARG A 76 -14.11 5.16 9.82
N ASN A 77 -14.71 4.65 10.89
CA ASN A 77 -15.22 3.28 11.00
C ASN A 77 -16.45 2.99 10.11
N ALA A 78 -17.13 4.00 9.58
CA ALA A 78 -18.25 3.82 8.64
C ALA A 78 -17.78 3.66 7.19
N LYS A 79 -16.51 3.98 6.89
CA LYS A 79 -15.97 3.92 5.53
C LYS A 79 -15.85 2.46 5.04
N GLN A 80 -15.94 2.29 3.72
CA GLN A 80 -15.70 0.99 3.09
C GLN A 80 -14.19 0.70 3.02
N GLY A 81 -13.74 -0.27 3.81
CA GLY A 81 -12.36 -0.78 3.73
C GLY A 81 -12.09 -1.51 2.41
N ILE A 82 -10.87 -1.39 1.91
CA ILE A 82 -10.47 -1.88 0.59
C ILE A 82 -9.01 -2.37 0.58
N VAL A 83 -8.78 -3.42 -0.22
CA VAL A 83 -7.47 -3.86 -0.67
C VAL A 83 -7.39 -3.65 -2.19
N VAL A 84 -6.31 -3.03 -2.67
CA VAL A 84 -6.07 -2.81 -4.10
C VAL A 84 -4.80 -3.53 -4.50
N VAL A 85 -4.87 -4.38 -5.52
CA VAL A 85 -3.73 -5.12 -6.03
C VAL A 85 -3.31 -4.52 -7.36
N TRP A 86 -2.06 -4.06 -7.43
CA TRP A 86 -1.38 -3.67 -8.65
C TRP A 86 -0.30 -4.68 -8.99
N VAL A 87 -0.13 -4.92 -10.29
CA VAL A 87 0.90 -5.78 -10.85
C VAL A 87 1.68 -4.96 -11.86
N TRP A 88 2.98 -4.87 -11.67
CA TRP A 88 3.91 -4.20 -12.57
C TRP A 88 4.75 -5.25 -13.27
N GLY A 89 4.80 -5.22 -14.60
CA GLY A 89 5.75 -5.99 -15.40
C GLY A 89 6.61 -5.08 -16.26
N SER A 90 7.43 -5.67 -17.13
CA SER A 90 8.22 -4.93 -18.14
C SER A 90 7.36 -4.08 -19.08
N GLU A 91 6.10 -4.48 -19.29
CA GLU A 91 5.09 -3.80 -20.11
C GLU A 91 4.30 -2.71 -19.34
N GLY A 92 4.62 -2.47 -18.06
CA GLY A 92 3.88 -1.53 -17.20
C GLY A 92 2.85 -2.20 -16.29
N ILE A 93 1.82 -1.44 -15.87
CA ILE A 93 0.76 -1.94 -14.97
C ILE A 93 -0.12 -2.94 -15.71
N THR A 94 -0.17 -4.18 -15.24
CA THR A 94 -1.04 -5.24 -15.76
C THR A 94 -2.29 -5.34 -14.88
N LEU A 95 -3.34 -4.58 -15.24
CA LEU A 95 -4.62 -4.58 -14.51
C LEU A 95 -5.37 -5.94 -14.49
N PRO A 96 -5.31 -6.81 -15.53
CA PRO A 96 -5.98 -8.12 -15.48
C PRO A 96 -5.52 -9.01 -14.31
N ASP A 97 -4.27 -8.89 -13.88
CA ASP A 97 -3.71 -9.64 -12.75
C ASP A 97 -3.94 -8.92 -11.39
N GLY A 98 -4.45 -7.68 -11.43
CA GLY A 98 -4.71 -6.81 -10.29
C GLY A 98 -6.18 -6.77 -9.86
N GLY A 99 -6.59 -5.70 -9.19
CA GLY A 99 -8.00 -5.44 -8.92
C GLY A 99 -8.30 -4.73 -7.60
N TYR A 100 -9.58 -4.51 -7.36
CA TYR A 100 -10.13 -3.86 -6.17
C TYR A 100 -10.94 -4.88 -5.37
N TYR A 101 -10.63 -5.01 -4.08
CA TYR A 101 -11.20 -6.02 -3.21
C TYR A 101 -11.75 -5.35 -1.95
N TYR A 102 -13.08 -5.26 -1.87
CA TYR A 102 -13.73 -4.64 -0.72
C TYR A 102 -13.75 -5.60 0.47
N MET A 103 -13.53 -5.05 1.66
CA MET A 103 -13.74 -5.81 2.89
C MET A 103 -15.19 -6.32 2.96
N PRO A 104 -15.43 -7.54 3.50
CA PRO A 104 -16.77 -8.12 3.61
C PRO A 104 -17.75 -7.28 4.44
N ILE A 105 -17.23 -6.45 5.34
CA ILE A 105 -17.99 -5.54 6.19
C ILE A 105 -17.37 -4.14 6.18
N LYS A 106 -18.21 -3.11 6.28
CA LYS A 106 -17.77 -1.73 6.46
C LYS A 106 -17.30 -1.51 7.90
N LYS A 107 -15.98 -1.49 8.09
CA LYS A 107 -15.33 -1.20 9.39
C LYS A 107 -14.22 -0.15 9.30
N GLY A 108 -14.24 0.65 8.23
CA GLY A 108 -13.28 1.72 8.02
C GLY A 108 -12.00 1.31 7.31
N PRO A 109 -10.99 2.19 7.32
CA PRO A 109 -9.67 1.91 6.77
C PRO A 109 -9.04 0.69 7.41
N VAL A 110 -8.26 -0.02 6.60
CA VAL A 110 -7.54 -1.19 7.04
C VAL A 110 -6.06 -1.05 6.73
N LYS A 111 -5.22 -1.52 7.64
CA LYS A 111 -3.77 -1.50 7.54
C LYS A 111 -3.22 -2.92 7.51
N ILE A 112 -2.22 -3.18 6.67
CA ILE A 112 -1.48 -4.45 6.69
C ILE A 112 -0.51 -4.42 7.87
N VAL A 113 -0.61 -5.37 8.79
CA VAL A 113 0.25 -5.43 9.99
C VAL A 113 1.23 -6.61 9.98
N GLY A 114 1.08 -7.51 9.01
CA GLY A 114 1.94 -8.68 8.86
C GLY A 114 1.47 -9.57 7.71
N ALA A 115 2.15 -10.68 7.53
CA ALA A 115 1.76 -11.73 6.59
C ALA A 115 2.34 -13.08 7.00
N GLN A 116 1.65 -14.16 6.65
CA GLN A 116 2.15 -15.54 6.70
C GLN A 116 2.19 -16.08 5.27
N GLY A 117 3.38 -16.32 4.73
CA GLY A 117 3.55 -16.63 3.31
C GLY A 117 3.01 -15.49 2.44
N GLN A 118 2.02 -15.79 1.61
CA GLN A 118 1.30 -14.82 0.75
C GLN A 118 -0.07 -14.43 1.31
N ARG A 119 -0.36 -14.72 2.58
CA ARG A 119 -1.61 -14.30 3.22
C ARG A 119 -1.36 -13.11 4.14
N LEU A 120 -2.00 -12.00 3.84
CA LEU A 120 -1.83 -10.74 4.57
C LEU A 120 -2.72 -10.71 5.80
N VAL A 121 -2.17 -10.20 6.90
CA VAL A 121 -2.90 -9.91 8.13
C VAL A 121 -3.21 -8.43 8.15
N LEU A 122 -4.50 -8.11 8.23
CA LEU A 122 -5.03 -6.77 8.13
C LEU A 122 -5.72 -6.39 9.45
N LYS A 123 -5.54 -5.15 9.90
CA LYS A 123 -6.21 -4.60 11.08
C LYS A 123 -6.89 -3.28 10.78
N THR A 124 -8.08 -3.11 11.34
CA THR A 124 -8.78 -1.84 11.43
C THR A 124 -8.41 -1.11 12.71
N ASP A 125 -8.74 0.19 12.79
CA ASP A 125 -8.46 1.03 13.96
C ASP A 125 -9.15 0.51 15.25
N ASP A 126 -10.31 -0.13 15.11
CA ASP A 126 -11.06 -0.75 16.23
C ASP A 126 -10.52 -2.12 16.66
N GLY A 127 -9.42 -2.57 16.06
CA GLY A 127 -8.73 -3.82 16.40
C GLY A 127 -9.26 -5.08 15.72
N ALA A 128 -10.29 -4.99 14.88
CA ALA A 128 -10.76 -6.14 14.12
C ALA A 128 -9.68 -6.63 13.15
N THR A 129 -9.55 -7.96 13.03
CA THR A 129 -8.53 -8.60 12.20
C THR A 129 -9.19 -9.27 11.00
N PHE A 130 -8.58 -9.08 9.83
CA PHE A 130 -8.99 -9.69 8.57
C PHE A 130 -7.78 -10.36 7.91
N TYR A 131 -8.07 -11.32 7.04
CA TYR A 131 -7.05 -12.01 6.27
C TYR A 131 -7.35 -11.86 4.80
N PHE A 132 -6.36 -11.41 4.03
CA PHE A 132 -6.45 -11.37 2.57
C PHE A 132 -5.49 -12.37 1.98
N ASP A 133 -6.03 -13.36 1.30
CA ASP A 133 -5.27 -14.35 0.56
C ASP A 133 -4.92 -13.77 -0.81
N PHE A 134 -3.66 -13.36 -0.96
CA PHE A 134 -3.18 -12.73 -2.19
C PHE A 134 -3.30 -13.66 -3.42
N PRO A 135 -2.96 -14.97 -3.35
CA PRO A 135 -3.04 -15.85 -4.52
C PRO A 135 -4.47 -16.06 -5.03
N SER A 136 -5.45 -16.26 -4.14
CA SER A 136 -6.86 -16.41 -4.53
C SER A 136 -7.62 -15.09 -4.68
N ARG A 137 -6.99 -13.96 -4.32
CA ARG A 137 -7.55 -12.61 -4.41
C ARG A 137 -8.82 -12.42 -3.57
N ARG A 138 -8.85 -12.99 -2.37
CA ARG A 138 -10.06 -13.05 -1.53
C ARG A 138 -9.77 -12.78 -0.06
N PHE A 139 -10.77 -12.25 0.62
CA PHE A 139 -10.80 -12.27 2.08
C PHE A 139 -11.15 -13.67 2.57
N VAL A 140 -10.42 -14.14 3.56
CA VAL A 140 -10.57 -15.48 4.16
C VAL A 140 -10.78 -15.34 5.66
N SER A 141 -11.33 -16.39 6.27
CA SER A 141 -11.67 -16.43 7.70
C SER A 141 -10.46 -16.66 8.61
N SER A 142 -9.39 -17.28 8.09
CA SER A 142 -8.20 -17.60 8.88
C SER A 142 -6.91 -17.71 8.06
N LEU A 143 -5.78 -17.82 8.74
CA LEU A 143 -4.48 -18.08 8.11
C LEU A 143 -4.31 -19.51 7.56
N THR A 144 -5.19 -20.44 7.93
CA THR A 144 -5.11 -21.86 7.57
C THR A 144 -6.20 -22.32 6.62
N GLU A 145 -7.14 -21.45 6.25
CA GLU A 145 -8.20 -21.76 5.28
C GLU A 145 -7.61 -22.15 3.92
N ILE A 146 -8.08 -23.26 3.34
CA ILE A 146 -7.67 -23.75 2.03
C ILE A 146 -8.59 -23.12 0.98
N VAL A 147 -8.04 -22.30 0.09
CA VAL A 147 -8.80 -21.63 -0.98
C VAL A 147 -8.20 -22.01 -2.34
N PRO A 148 -9.02 -22.33 -3.36
CA PRO A 148 -8.52 -22.57 -4.70
C PRO A 148 -7.88 -21.29 -5.26
N THR A 149 -6.61 -21.40 -5.64
CA THR A 149 -5.81 -20.32 -6.23
C THR A 149 -6.11 -20.13 -7.71
N ILE A 150 -6.19 -18.89 -8.17
CA ILE A 150 -6.24 -18.54 -9.60
C ILE A 150 -4.84 -18.68 -10.23
N THR A 151 -4.37 -19.91 -10.45
CA THR A 151 -3.01 -20.23 -10.95
C THR A 151 -1.87 -19.78 -10.00
N PRO A 152 -1.02 -20.70 -9.49
CA PRO A 152 0.05 -20.34 -8.57
C PRO A 152 1.08 -19.42 -9.23
N LEU A 153 1.36 -18.29 -8.58
CA LEU A 153 2.51 -17.45 -8.92
C LEU A 153 3.80 -18.21 -8.55
N ALA A 154 4.77 -18.25 -9.47
CA ALA A 154 6.03 -18.94 -9.26
C ALA A 154 6.67 -18.57 -7.92
N THR A 155 7.08 -19.57 -7.14
CA THR A 155 7.80 -19.36 -5.87
C THR A 155 9.16 -18.72 -6.17
N PRO A 156 9.55 -17.62 -5.49
CA PRO A 156 10.87 -17.04 -5.67
C PRO A 156 11.91 -18.08 -5.24
N THR A 157 12.74 -18.51 -6.19
CA THR A 157 13.84 -19.42 -5.90
C THR A 157 14.88 -18.65 -5.10
N ARG A 158 14.99 -18.94 -3.79
CA ARG A 158 16.09 -18.42 -2.98
C ARG A 158 17.38 -19.04 -3.51
N LYS A 159 18.21 -18.27 -4.22
CA LYS A 159 19.57 -18.75 -4.57
C LYS A 159 20.32 -18.99 -3.25
N PRO A 160 20.94 -20.16 -3.03
CA PRO A 160 21.95 -20.30 -1.99
C PRO A 160 23.09 -19.34 -2.32
N TYR A 161 23.51 -18.55 -1.34
CA TYR A 161 24.69 -17.70 -1.45
C TYR A 161 25.95 -18.59 -1.46
N PRO A 162 26.93 -18.36 -2.36
CA PRO A 162 28.15 -19.16 -2.44
C PRO A 162 29.08 -18.97 -1.23
#